data_AF-A0A7W0RLV1-F1
#
_entry.id   AF-A0A7W0RLV1-F1
#
_cell.length_a   1.000
_cell.length_b   1.000
_cell.length_c   1.000
_cell.angle_alpha   90.00
_cell.angle_beta   90.00
_cell.angle_gamma   90.00
#
_symmetry.space_group_name_H-M   'P 1'
#
loop_
_entity.id
_entity.type
_entity.pdbx_description
1 polymer ?
#
loop_
_entity_poly.entity_id
_entity_poly.type
_entity_poly.pdbx_seq_one_letter_code
_entity_poly.pdbx_strand_id
1 'polypeptide(L)'
;MSTTYDDTTRTGRGQAPVDGLQGCLRTVTGSLADVVDVPTWTLTDEQVQDRLAEALRARAGVEELVSRLVGSVVERDLATLAGASSTRSWLMGAHRMSAGAAARLLDQAKAA
;
A
#
# COMPACT_ATOMS: atom_id res chain seq x y z
N MET A 1 12.47 -57.27 5.68
CA MET A 1 11.12 -56.66 5.69
C MET A 1 11.29 -55.27 6.31
N SER A 2 11.81 -54.33 5.51
CA SER A 2 12.21 -52.99 5.96
C SER A 2 11.16 -52.01 5.50
N THR A 3 10.44 -51.43 6.46
CA THR A 3 9.49 -50.33 6.23
C THR A 3 10.30 -49.04 6.14
N THR A 4 10.69 -48.67 4.92
CA THR A 4 11.22 -47.34 4.63
C THR A 4 10.05 -46.36 4.72
N TYR A 5 9.99 -45.63 5.83
CA TYR A 5 9.05 -44.54 6.05
C TYR A 5 9.63 -43.30 5.38
N ASP A 6 9.14 -43.01 4.18
CA ASP A 6 9.52 -41.84 3.38
C ASP A 6 8.78 -40.61 3.91
N ASP A 7 9.39 -39.96 4.91
CA ASP A 7 8.95 -38.68 5.49
C ASP A 7 9.49 -37.52 4.65
N THR A 8 8.93 -37.34 3.44
CA THR A 8 9.33 -36.26 2.51
C THR A 8 8.20 -35.28 2.15
N THR A 9 7.07 -35.31 2.86
CA THR A 9 6.01 -34.30 2.69
C THR A 9 5.86 -33.35 3.88
N ARG A 10 6.97 -32.72 4.29
CA ARG A 10 6.91 -31.40 4.94
C ARG A 10 7.05 -30.31 3.88
N THR A 11 6.13 -30.34 2.92
CA THR A 11 5.91 -29.24 1.97
C THR A 11 5.50 -28.02 2.79
N GLY A 12 6.39 -27.03 2.89
CA GLY A 12 6.12 -25.73 3.50
C GLY A 12 4.96 -25.03 2.78
N ARG A 13 3.73 -25.34 3.19
CA ARG A 13 2.57 -24.47 2.94
C ARG A 13 2.74 -23.26 3.84
N GLY A 14 2.99 -22.08 3.26
CA GLY A 14 2.85 -20.84 4.01
C GLY A 14 3.59 -19.60 3.50
N GLN A 15 4.39 -19.68 2.44
CA GLN A 15 5.22 -18.53 2.02
C GLN A 15 4.97 -18.14 0.55
N ALA A 16 3.76 -17.68 0.26
CA ALA A 16 3.43 -16.86 -0.92
C ALA A 16 2.10 -16.13 -0.68
N PRO A 17 2.14 -14.93 -0.06
CA PRO A 17 1.39 -13.79 -0.63
C PRO A 17 2.08 -12.41 -0.51
N VAL A 18 3.18 -12.29 0.23
CA VAL A 18 3.86 -10.99 0.48
C VAL A 18 4.67 -10.50 -0.72
N ASP A 19 5.25 -11.41 -1.50
CA ASP A 19 6.04 -11.06 -2.69
C ASP A 19 5.17 -10.43 -3.80
N GLY A 20 3.88 -10.81 -3.85
CA GLY A 20 2.91 -10.27 -4.81
C GLY A 20 2.56 -8.81 -4.53
N LEU A 21 2.32 -8.44 -3.27
CA LEU A 21 2.02 -7.06 -2.90
C LEU A 21 3.24 -6.15 -3.09
N GLN A 22 4.42 -6.59 -2.65
CA GLN A 22 5.66 -5.82 -2.86
C GLN A 22 5.97 -5.65 -4.35
N GLY A 23 5.83 -6.73 -5.13
CA GLY A 23 5.97 -6.68 -6.59
C GLY A 23 4.99 -5.71 -7.23
N CYS A 24 3.73 -5.74 -6.82
CA CYS A 24 2.69 -4.84 -7.31
C CYS A 24 2.99 -3.37 -6.97
N LEU A 25 3.32 -3.06 -5.71
CA LEU A 25 3.68 -1.70 -5.30
C LEU A 25 4.89 -1.16 -6.06
N ARG A 26 5.90 -2.01 -6.32
CA ARG A 26 7.05 -1.64 -7.14
C ARG A 26 6.64 -1.33 -8.58
N THR A 27 5.80 -2.16 -9.19
CA THR A 27 5.27 -1.91 -10.55
C THR A 27 4.47 -0.61 -10.60
N VAL A 28 3.54 -0.40 -9.68
CA VAL A 28 2.73 0.84 -9.60
C VAL A 28 3.61 2.06 -9.43
N THR A 29 4.61 2.00 -8.54
CA THR A 29 5.55 3.12 -8.31
C THR A 29 6.36 3.43 -9.56
N GLY A 30 6.85 2.41 -10.27
CA GLY A 30 7.57 2.57 -11.53
C GLY A 30 6.69 3.19 -12.62
N SER A 31 5.49 2.64 -12.83
CA SER A 31 4.56 3.16 -13.83
C SER A 31 4.07 4.58 -13.53
N LEU A 32 3.89 4.95 -12.26
CA LEU A 32 3.54 6.32 -11.89
C LEU A 32 4.67 7.31 -12.20
N ALA A 33 5.93 6.91 -12.00
CA ALA A 33 7.07 7.75 -12.35
C ALA A 33 7.10 8.05 -13.86
N ASP A 34 6.81 7.05 -14.70
CA ASP A 34 6.77 7.23 -16.16
C ASP A 34 5.63 8.17 -16.61
N VAL A 35 4.52 8.23 -15.85
CA VAL A 35 3.33 9.02 -16.20
C VAL A 35 3.43 10.48 -15.76
N VAL A 36 4.15 10.77 -14.66
CA VAL A 36 4.26 12.14 -14.10
C VAL A 36 4.87 13.13 -15.08
N ASP A 37 5.79 12.66 -15.93
CA ASP A 37 6.49 13.51 -16.90
C ASP A 37 5.74 13.65 -18.23
N VAL A 38 4.57 13.02 -18.39
CA VAL A 38 3.80 13.07 -19.63
C VAL A 38 3.21 14.48 -19.82
N PRO A 39 3.52 15.17 -20.94
CA PRO A 39 2.92 16.43 -21.30
C PRO A 39 1.39 16.36 -21.37
N THR A 40 0.69 17.03 -20.47
CA THR A 40 -0.79 17.05 -20.49
C THR A 40 -1.35 17.96 -21.58
N TRP A 41 -0.57 18.95 -22.04
CA TRP A 41 -0.97 19.89 -23.11
C TRP A 41 -1.05 19.26 -24.50
N THR A 42 -0.61 18.01 -24.67
CA THR A 42 -0.75 17.27 -25.94
C THR A 42 -2.08 16.51 -26.03
N LEU A 43 -2.88 16.51 -24.97
CA LEU A 43 -4.17 15.81 -24.91
C LEU A 43 -5.29 16.72 -25.43
N THR A 44 -6.27 16.13 -26.13
CA THR A 44 -7.54 16.82 -26.41
C THR A 44 -8.39 16.94 -25.14
N ASP A 45 -9.41 17.79 -25.16
CA ASP A 45 -10.30 17.98 -24.01
C ASP A 45 -10.99 16.67 -23.58
N GLU A 46 -11.42 15.84 -24.54
CA GLU A 46 -12.00 14.52 -24.25
C GLU A 46 -10.95 13.59 -23.61
N GLN A 47 -9.73 13.59 -24.13
CA GLN A 47 -8.65 12.80 -23.56
C GLN A 47 -8.31 13.25 -22.14
N VAL A 48 -8.29 14.56 -21.86
CA VAL A 48 -8.08 15.07 -20.51
C VAL A 48 -9.15 14.55 -19.55
N GLN A 49 -10.43 14.60 -19.95
CA GLN A 49 -11.53 14.11 -19.12
C GLN A 49 -11.41 12.61 -18.83
N ASP A 50 -11.15 11.81 -19.85
CA ASP A 50 -11.00 10.35 -19.72
C ASP A 50 -9.80 9.99 -18.83
N ARG A 51 -8.63 10.61 -19.06
CA ARG A 51 -7.42 10.35 -18.27
C ARG A 51 -7.55 10.83 -16.84
N LEU A 52 -8.24 11.95 -16.61
CA LEU A 52 -8.54 12.41 -15.26
C LEU A 52 -9.42 11.40 -14.52
N ALA A 53 -10.46 10.87 -15.16
CA ALA A 53 -11.32 9.86 -14.56
C ALA A 53 -10.55 8.58 -14.22
N GLU A 54 -9.66 8.11 -15.10
CA GLU A 54 -8.77 6.97 -14.84
C GLU A 54 -7.83 7.23 -13.65
N ALA A 55 -7.17 8.40 -13.62
CA ALA A 55 -6.28 8.78 -12.53
C ALA A 55 -7.01 8.86 -11.18
N LEU A 56 -8.24 9.38 -11.16
CA LEU A 56 -9.06 9.43 -9.94
C LEU A 56 -9.46 8.03 -9.45
N ARG A 57 -9.79 7.08 -10.34
CA ARG A 57 -10.05 5.69 -9.95
C ARG A 57 -8.81 5.00 -9.39
N ALA A 58 -7.65 5.20 -10.04
CA ALA A 58 -6.39 4.66 -9.55
C ALA A 58 -6.04 5.24 -8.16
N ARG A 59 -6.22 6.55 -7.99
CA ARG A 59 -6.04 7.23 -6.70
C ARG A 59 -6.93 6.64 -5.62
N ALA A 60 -8.22 6.43 -5.89
CA ALA A 60 -9.14 5.84 -4.92
C ALA A 60 -8.70 4.43 -4.49
N GLY A 61 -8.22 3.60 -5.43
CA GLY A 61 -7.69 2.27 -5.12
C GLY A 61 -6.42 2.30 -4.26
N VAL A 62 -5.52 3.27 -4.51
CA VAL A 62 -4.32 3.48 -3.68
C VAL A 62 -4.70 3.97 -2.29
N GLU A 63 -5.62 4.93 -2.18
CA GLU A 63 -6.11 5.46 -0.90
C GLU A 63 -6.74 4.35 -0.05
N GLU A 64 -7.55 3.47 -0.65
CA GLU A 64 -8.12 2.29 0.01
C GLU A 64 -7.02 1.34 0.53
N LEU A 65 -6.03 1.01 -0.30
CA LEU A 65 -4.92 0.15 0.12
C LEU A 65 -4.14 0.76 1.30
N VAL A 66 -3.83 2.06 1.24
CA VAL A 66 -3.13 2.76 2.32
C VAL A 66 -3.98 2.75 3.59
N SER A 67 -5.29 3.00 3.48
CA SER A 67 -6.23 2.96 4.60
C SER A 67 -6.18 1.61 5.33
N ARG A 68 -6.25 0.50 4.59
CA ARG A 68 -6.18 -0.87 5.15
C ARG A 68 -4.83 -1.17 5.80
N LEU A 69 -3.73 -0.72 5.20
CA LEU A 69 -2.39 -0.87 5.77
C LEU A 69 -2.22 -0.07 7.06
N VAL A 70 -2.76 1.15 7.11
CA VAL A 70 -2.75 1.98 8.32
C VAL A 70 -3.64 1.36 9.40
N GLY A 71 -4.80 0.82 9.05
CA GLY A 71 -5.63 0.03 9.96
C GLY A 71 -4.83 -1.12 10.58
N SER A 72 -4.11 -1.89 9.74
CA SER A 72 -3.23 -2.98 10.21
C SER A 72 -2.09 -2.49 11.12
N VAL A 73 -1.54 -1.30 10.86
CA VAL A 73 -0.53 -0.66 11.73
C VAL A 73 -1.11 -0.33 13.11
N VAL A 74 -2.34 0.20 13.14
CA VAL A 74 -3.04 0.56 14.39
C VAL A 74 -3.41 -0.69 15.18
N GLU A 75 -4.07 -1.67 14.55
CA GLU A 75 -4.52 -2.91 15.19
C GLU A 75 -3.38 -3.71 15.83
N ARG A 76 -2.21 -3.68 15.19
CA ARG A 76 -1.02 -4.43 15.63
C ARG A 76 -0.04 -3.57 16.44
N ASP A 77 -0.43 -2.32 16.74
CA ASP A 77 0.37 -1.35 17.49
C ASP A 77 1.81 -1.17 16.95
N LEU A 78 1.98 -1.24 15.61
CA LEU A 78 3.30 -1.25 14.98
C LEU A 78 4.07 0.06 15.18
N ALA A 79 3.35 1.17 15.37
CA ALA A 79 3.95 2.46 15.66
C ALA A 79 4.65 2.47 17.03
N THR A 80 4.03 1.90 18.05
CA THR A 80 4.62 1.77 19.38
C THR A 80 5.78 0.80 19.38
N LEU A 81 5.66 -0.33 18.65
CA LEU A 81 6.77 -1.26 18.44
C LEU A 81 7.98 -0.60 17.73
N ALA A 82 7.73 0.39 16.87
CA ALA A 82 8.76 1.22 16.24
C ALA A 82 9.27 2.37 17.14
N GLY A 83 8.83 2.44 18.41
CA GLY A 83 9.29 3.43 19.40
C GLY A 83 8.57 4.78 19.34
N ALA A 84 7.48 4.91 18.57
CA ALA A 84 6.69 6.13 18.55
C ALA A 84 5.65 6.14 19.68
N SER A 85 5.29 7.34 20.16
CA SER A 85 4.26 7.50 21.20
C SER A 85 2.82 7.32 20.71
N SER A 86 2.61 7.32 19.39
CA SER A 86 1.32 7.06 18.74
C SER A 86 1.52 6.82 17.25
N THR A 87 0.54 6.19 16.59
CA THR A 87 0.53 6.05 15.12
C THR A 87 0.58 7.40 14.41
N ARG A 88 -0.07 8.44 14.97
CA ARG A 88 -0.01 9.79 14.40
C ARG A 88 1.41 10.36 14.46
N SER A 89 2.07 10.25 15.62
CA SER A 89 3.46 10.69 15.81
C SER A 89 4.40 9.94 14.86
N TRP A 90 4.17 8.64 14.67
CA TRP A 90 4.92 7.79 13.76
C TRP A 90 4.78 8.25 12.29
N LEU A 91 3.55 8.47 11.82
CA LEU A 91 3.29 8.98 10.46
C LEU A 91 3.95 10.35 10.22
N MET A 92 3.89 11.25 11.20
CA MET A 92 4.53 12.56 11.09
C MET A 92 6.06 12.47 11.09
N GLY A 93 6.63 11.65 11.97
CA GLY A 93 8.08 11.53 12.13
C GLY A 93 8.74 10.70 11.03
N ALA A 94 8.30 9.45 10.85
CA ALA A 94 8.91 8.49 9.94
C ALA A 94 8.57 8.76 8.47
N HIS A 95 7.36 9.25 8.19
CA HIS A 95 6.87 9.48 6.82
C HIS A 95 6.74 10.96 6.46
N ARG A 96 7.23 11.87 7.31
CA ARG A 96 7.23 13.33 7.12
C ARG A 96 5.85 13.91 6.76
N MET A 97 4.77 13.28 7.21
CA MET A 97 3.42 13.77 6.98
C MET A 97 3.14 15.00 7.83
N SER A 98 2.36 15.94 7.29
CA SER A 98 1.81 17.03 8.10
C SER A 98 0.82 16.48 9.13
N ALA A 99 0.62 17.21 10.23
CA ALA A 99 -0.31 16.80 11.27
C ALA A 99 -1.75 16.63 10.76
N GLY A 100 -2.17 17.46 9.81
CA GLY A 100 -3.50 17.37 9.19
C GLY A 100 -3.64 16.17 8.26
N ALA A 101 -2.59 15.86 7.47
CA ALA A 101 -2.59 14.70 6.59
C ALA A 101 -2.61 13.39 7.40
N ALA A 102 -1.81 13.31 8.45
CA ALA A 102 -1.80 12.13 9.34
C ALA A 102 -3.15 11.92 10.04
N ALA A 103 -3.82 13.00 10.48
CA ALA A 103 -5.15 12.90 11.07
C ALA A 103 -6.20 12.37 10.09
N ARG A 104 -6.26 12.97 8.89
CA ARG A 104 -7.19 12.53 7.83
C ARG A 104 -6.99 11.06 7.48
N LEU A 105 -5.75 10.62 7.38
CA LEU A 105 -5.44 9.23 7.05
C LEU A 105 -5.89 8.27 8.16
N LEU A 106 -5.70 8.63 9.43
CA LEU A 106 -6.19 7.84 10.56
C LEU A 106 -7.72 7.81 10.65
N ASP A 107 -8.39 8.91 10.29
CA ASP A 107 -9.85 8.94 10.28
C ASP A 107 -10.43 8.12 9.12
N GLN A 108 -9.78 8.14 7.95
CA GLN A 108 -10.10 7.25 6.83
C GLN A 108 -9.92 5.77 7.22
N ALA A 109 -8.83 5.43 7.91
CA ALA A 109 -8.54 4.06 8.35
C ALA A 109 -9.55 3.51 9.38
N LYS A 110 -10.25 4.37 10.13
CA LYS A 110 -11.32 3.95 11.06
C LYS A 110 -12.67 3.72 10.36
N ALA A 111 -12.84 4.30 9.17
CA ALA A 111 -14.08 4.25 8.41
C ALA A 111 -14.10 3.12 7.37
N ALA A 112 -12.94 2.53 7.07
CA ALA A 112 -12.75 1.38 6.19
C ALA A 112 -12.88 0.06 6.98
#